data_AF-A0A1Y5DI12-F1
#
_entry.id   AF-A0A1Y5DI12-F1
#
_cell.length_a   1.000
_cell.length_b   1.000
_cell.length_c   1.000
_cell.angle_alpha   90.00
_cell.angle_beta   90.00
_cell.angle_gamma   90.00
#
_symmetry.space_group_name_H-M   'P 1'
#
loop_
_entity.id
_entity.type
_entity.pdbx_description
1 polymer ?
#
loop_
_entity_poly.entity_id
_entity_poly.type
_entity_poly.pdbx_seq_one_letter_code
_entity_poly.pdbx_strand_id
1 'polypeptide(L)' 'MSLCCLDEQDVCIGCHRSVKEITAWGRMDNQQKKETMMQVVKREQASGRMMS' A
#
# COMPACT_ATOMS: atom_id res chain seq x y z
N MET A 1 -2.99 17.03 -4.62
CA MET A 1 -4.15 16.14 -4.37
C MET A 1 -3.88 14.81 -5.06
N SER A 2 -3.22 13.87 -4.37
CA SER A 2 -3.01 12.51 -4.88
C SER A 2 -4.33 11.76 -4.70
N LEU A 3 -5.13 11.65 -5.76
CA LEU A 3 -6.38 10.89 -5.73
C LEU A 3 -6.02 9.40 -5.61
N CYS A 4 -6.02 8.85 -4.40
CA CYS A 4 -5.93 7.40 -4.21
C CYS A 4 -7.28 6.79 -4.60
N CYS A 5 -7.30 6.01 -5.68
CA CYS A 5 -8.44 5.19 -6.04
C CYS A 5 -8.25 3.79 -5.45
N LEU A 6 -9.26 3.27 -4.76
CA LEU A 6 -9.26 1.92 -4.20
C LEU A 6 -9.81 0.94 -5.24
N ASP A 7 -9.29 -0.28 -5.25
CA ASP A 7 -9.90 -1.41 -5.96
C ASP A 7 -10.97 -2.09 -5.10
N GLU A 8 -11.56 -3.18 -5.62
CA GLU A 8 -12.57 -3.98 -4.94
C GLU A 8 -12.04 -4.70 -3.67
N GLN A 9 -10.72 -4.71 -3.47
CA GLN A 9 -10.05 -5.34 -2.32
C GLN A 9 -9.59 -4.30 -1.29
N ASP A 10 -10.10 -3.05 -1.39
CA ASP A 10 -9.70 -1.91 -0.56
C ASP A 10 -8.20 -1.57 -0.66
N VAL A 11 -7.54 -1.90 -1.77
CA VAL A 11 -6.14 -1.58 -2.04
C VAL A 11 -6.07 -0.36 -2.97
N CYS A 12 -5.30 0.66 -2.58
CA CYS A 12 -5.09 1.82 -3.44
C CYS A 12 -4.25 1.43 -4.66
N ILE A 13 -4.80 1.56 -5.87
CA ILE A 13 -4.13 1.21 -7.14
C ILE A 13 -2.92 2.10 -7.46
N GLY A 14 -2.73 3.19 -6.72
CA GLY A 14 -1.61 4.12 -6.91
C GLY A 14 -0.45 3.90 -5.94
N CYS A 15 -0.69 3.44 -4.72
CA CYS A 15 0.36 3.22 -3.71
C CYS A 15 0.38 1.81 -3.13
N HIS A 16 -0.48 0.92 -3.64
CA HIS A 16 -0.62 -0.49 -3.29
C HIS A 16 -0.77 -0.81 -1.78
N ARG A 17 -1.15 0.21 -1.00
CA ARG A 17 -1.54 0.06 0.41
C ARG A 17 -3.05 -0.13 0.52
N SER A 18 -3.44 -0.99 1.44
CA SER A 18 -4.84 -1.17 1.85
C SER A 18 -5.33 0.00 2.70
N VAL A 19 -6.65 0.21 2.74
CA VAL A 19 -7.28 1.19 3.65
C VAL A 19 -6.88 0.95 5.11
N LYS A 20 -6.75 -0.30 5.53
CA LYS A 20 -6.32 -0.66 6.89
C LYS A 20 -4.91 -0.16 7.18
N GLU A 21 -3.98 -0.34 6.24
CA GLU A 21 -2.60 0.14 6.37
C GLU A 21 -2.54 1.67 6.36
N ILE A 22 -3.32 2.34 5.50
CA ILE A 22 -3.38 3.80 5.43
C ILE A 22 -3.92 4.40 6.73
N THR A 23 -5.01 3.85 7.27
CA THR A 23 -5.66 4.34 8.50
C THR A 23 -4.85 4.02 9.76
N ALA A 24 -4.16 2.89 9.79
CA ALA A 24 -3.33 2.49 10.93
C ALA A 24 -1.90 3.07 10.90
N TRP A 25 -1.44 3.64 9.79
CA TRP A 25 -0.04 4.07 9.59
C TRP A 25 0.52 4.95 10.71
N GLY A 26 -0.27 5.92 11.20
CA GLY A 26 0.15 6.82 12.27
C GLY A 26 0.35 6.13 13.62
N ARG A 27 -0.26 4.96 13.82
CA ARG A 27 -0.20 4.15 15.05
C ARG A 27 0.77 2.98 14.95
N MET A 28 1.28 2.69 13.75
CA MET A 28 2.23 1.61 13.53
C MET A 28 3.63 1.97 14.06
N ASP A 29 4.27 0.99 14.67
CA ASP A 29 5.69 1.06 15.00
C ASP A 29 6.58 0.90 13.74
N ASN A 30 7.89 1.06 13.90
CA ASN A 30 8.82 0.99 12.79
C ASN A 30 8.89 -0.40 12.13
N GLN A 31 8.64 -1.47 12.89
CA GLN A 31 8.65 -2.83 12.38
C GLN A 31 7.40 -3.09 11.53
N GLN A 32 6.23 -2.70 12.02
CA GLN A 32 4.95 -2.77 11.30
C GLN A 32 4.97 -1.93 10.02
N LYS A 33 5.59 -0.75 10.06
CA LYS A 33 5.78 0.08 8.87
C LYS A 33 6.66 -0.62 7.83
N LYS A 34 7.77 -1.23 8.24
CA LYS A 34 8.64 -2.02 7.33
C LYS A 34 7.88 -3.19 6.71
N GLU A 35 7.13 -3.94 7.51
CA GLU A 35 6.32 -5.06 7.02
C GLU A 35 5.27 -4.60 6.01
N THR A 36 4.58 -3.51 6.30
CA THR A 36 3.63 -2.89 5.38
C THR A 36 4.30 -2.55 4.05
N MET A 37 5.47 -1.90 4.06
CA MET A 37 6.19 -1.56 2.83
C MET A 37 6.65 -2.81 2.06
N MET A 38 7.05 -3.89 2.75
CA MET A 38 7.36 -5.16 2.08
C MET A 38 6.15 -5.77 1.36
N GLN A 39 4.95 -5.66 1.95
CA GLN A 39 3.71 -6.14 1.31
C GLN A 39 3.33 -5.26 0.12
N VAL A 40 3.50 -3.94 0.23
CA VAL A 40 3.30 -3.00 -0.87
C VAL A 40 4.16 -3.37 -2.07
N VAL A 41 5.46 -3.59 -1.86
CA VAL A 41 6.40 -3.99 -2.94
C VAL A 41 5.97 -5.31 -3.59
N LYS A 42 5.52 -6.30 -2.80
CA LYS A 42 4.99 -7.56 -3.36
C LYS A 42 3.75 -7.35 -4.23
N ARG A 43 2.84 -6.48 -3.80
CA ARG A 43 1.62 -6.15 -4.55
C ARG A 43 1.95 -5.35 -5.82
N GLU A 44 2.88 -4.41 -5.74
CA GLU A 44 3.40 -3.67 -6.90
C GLU A 44 3.97 -4.62 -7.95
N GLN A 45 4.85 -5.53 -7.54
CA GLN A 45 5.44 -6.54 -8.41
C GLN A 45 4.38 -7.46 -9.04
N ALA A 46 3.41 -7.92 -8.25
CA ALA A 46 2.30 -8.76 -8.74
C ALA A 46 1.38 -8.01 -9.72
N SER A 47 1.22 -6.69 -9.54
CA SER A 47 0.36 -5.86 -10.39
C SER A 47 0.97 -5.50 -11.75
N GLY A 48 2.20 -5.93 -12.04
CA GLY A 48 2.87 -5.71 -13.33
C GLY A 48 3.25 -4.26 -13.63
N ARG A 49 2.96 -3.32 -12.72
CA ARG A 49 3.44 -1.93 -12.80
C ARG A 49 4.85 -1.85 -12.22
N MET A 50 5.83 -2.18 -13.04
CA MET A 50 7.20 -1.74 -12.81
C MET A 50 7.22 -0.22 -13.03
N MET A 51 7.18 0.57 -11.96
CA MET A 51 7.53 1.99 -12.06
C MET A 51 9.05 2.06 -12.23
N SER A 52 9.48 2.25 -13.48
CA SER A 52 10.84 2.66 -13.85
C SER A 52 11.21 4.03 -13.27
#